data_AF-A0A955VWR9-F1
#
_entry.id   AF-A0A955VWR9-F1
#
_cell.length_a   1.000
_cell.length_b   1.000
_cell.length_c   1.000
_cell.angle_alpha   90.00
_cell.angle_beta   90.00
_cell.angle_gamma   90.00
#
_symmetry.space_group_name_H-M   'P 1'
#
loop_
_entity.id
_entity.type
_entity.pdbx_description
1 polymer ?
#
loop_
_entity_poly.entity_id
_entity_poly.type
_entity_poly.pdbx_seq_one_letter_code
_entity_poly.pdbx_strand_id
1 'polypeptide(L)'
;MKNECETCHGAKLLVERGRDLAFARRCPACQATCPHCGDSGYTFTVDENGYSLARPCTCKTLLDRIEHFNRAGIPARHADAAFARYHPRNAAQRGARSAAFKFANDFVQGQPGLLFYGPCGTGKTHLVVAIMRHLITERGIRTRFVEFFHLLAELKAGFSDNRSPAELIEPLVSVPVLALDELGKGRGTEWEQNVLDELLTRRYNAGRTTLFTSNYAPRADDAQEGLPERVGARIYSRLQEMAVAMHMPGDDYRKHLAQQR
;
A
#
# COMPACT_ATOMS: atom_id res chain seq x y z
N MET A 1 -16.28 13.55 28.76
CA MET A 1 -15.01 12.98 28.25
C MET A 1 -15.35 11.71 27.50
N LYS A 2 -15.14 11.67 26.17
CA LYS A 2 -15.35 10.44 25.40
C LYS A 2 -14.24 9.47 25.81
N ASN A 3 -14.57 8.36 26.45
CA ASN A 3 -13.64 7.28 26.73
C ASN A 3 -13.12 6.75 25.38
N GLU A 4 -11.97 7.25 24.94
CA GLU A 4 -11.22 6.66 23.85
C GLU A 4 -10.75 5.28 24.33
N CYS A 5 -11.04 4.25 23.54
CA CYS A 5 -10.60 2.90 23.87
C CYS A 5 -9.07 2.85 23.94
N GLU A 6 -8.52 2.41 25.07
CA GLU A 6 -7.07 2.33 25.31
C GLU A 6 -6.36 1.42 24.29
N THR A 7 -7.07 0.46 23.69
CA THR A 7 -6.50 -0.49 22.73
C THR A 7 -6.45 0.06 21.31
N CYS A 8 -7.51 0.73 20.84
CA CYS A 8 -7.58 1.21 19.46
C CYS A 8 -7.50 2.73 19.31
N HIS A 9 -7.40 3.47 20.42
CA HIS A 9 -7.37 4.93 20.47
C HIS A 9 -8.48 5.58 19.63
N GLY A 10 -9.70 5.01 19.70
CA GLY A 10 -10.87 5.50 18.98
C GLY A 10 -11.01 5.02 17.52
N ALA A 11 -10.03 4.32 16.95
CA ALA A 11 -10.08 3.85 15.56
C ALA A 11 -11.07 2.69 15.31
N LYS A 12 -11.56 2.03 16.36
CA LYS A 12 -12.49 0.87 16.34
C LYS A 12 -11.99 -0.37 15.57
N LEU A 13 -10.80 -0.32 15.00
CA LEU A 13 -10.08 -1.43 14.38
C LEU A 13 -8.69 -1.56 14.99
N LEU A 14 -8.16 -2.79 14.97
CA LEU A 14 -6.80 -3.11 15.32
C LEU A 14 -6.12 -3.77 14.13
N VAL A 15 -4.83 -3.49 13.97
CA VAL A 15 -3.98 -4.16 12.98
C VAL A 15 -3.04 -5.07 13.73
N GLU A 16 -3.00 -6.33 13.31
CA GLU A 16 -2.21 -7.37 13.93
C GLU A 16 -1.24 -7.99 12.91
N ARG A 17 -0.16 -8.56 13.45
CA ARG A 17 0.82 -9.29 12.65
C ARG A 17 0.32 -10.72 12.49
N GLY A 18 -0.05 -11.11 11.27
CA GLY A 18 -0.24 -12.52 10.92
C GLY A 18 1.09 -13.22 10.65
N ARG A 19 1.01 -14.43 10.09
CA ARG A 19 2.20 -15.22 9.71
C ARG A 19 3.03 -14.49 8.65
N ASP A 20 2.40 -14.22 7.50
CA ASP A 20 3.07 -13.59 6.35
C ASP A 20 2.54 -12.18 6.07
N LEU A 21 1.24 -11.95 6.32
CA LEU A 21 0.54 -10.70 6.06
C LEU A 21 0.01 -10.06 7.36
N ALA A 22 -0.06 -8.74 7.35
CA ALA A 22 -0.79 -7.97 8.36
C ALA A 22 -2.29 -8.03 8.05
N PHE A 23 -3.10 -8.12 9.09
CA PHE A 23 -4.56 -8.10 8.96
C PHE A 23 -5.17 -7.13 9.97
N ALA A 24 -6.29 -6.55 9.60
CA ALA A 24 -7.13 -5.76 10.46
C ALA A 24 -8.30 -6.60 10.97
N ARG A 25 -8.73 -6.31 12.19
CA ARG A 25 -9.98 -6.81 12.76
C ARG A 25 -10.64 -5.72 13.60
N ARG A 26 -11.91 -5.95 13.95
CA ARG A 26 -12.59 -5.09 14.92
C ARG A 26 -11.82 -5.08 16.23
N CYS A 27 -11.80 -3.93 16.89
CA CYS A 27 -11.28 -3.85 18.23
C CYS A 27 -12.22 -4.62 19.18
N PRO A 28 -11.76 -5.72 19.81
CA PRO A 28 -12.61 -6.53 20.68
C PRO A 28 -13.06 -5.76 21.93
N ALA A 29 -12.23 -4.81 22.40
CA ALA A 29 -12.55 -3.95 23.55
C ALA A 29 -13.63 -2.90 23.23
N CYS A 30 -13.77 -2.50 21.97
CA CYS A 30 -14.88 -1.62 21.57
C CYS A 30 -16.15 -2.41 21.29
N GLN A 31 -16.03 -3.44 20.45
CA GLN A 31 -17.16 -4.21 19.95
C GLN A 31 -16.65 -5.45 19.22
N ALA A 32 -16.70 -6.61 19.88
CA ALA A 32 -16.27 -7.88 19.29
C ALA A 32 -17.06 -8.27 18.04
N THR A 33 -18.38 -8.06 18.05
CA THR A 33 -19.30 -8.38 16.94
C THR A 33 -20.37 -7.30 16.85
N CYS A 34 -20.86 -6.98 15.65
CA CYS A 34 -21.95 -6.03 15.50
C CYS A 34 -23.28 -6.58 16.07
N PRO A 35 -23.93 -5.92 17.05
CA PRO A 35 -25.18 -6.36 17.65
C PRO A 35 -26.39 -6.24 16.71
N HIS A 36 -26.26 -5.48 15.61
CA HIS A 36 -27.35 -5.27 14.66
C HIS A 36 -27.36 -6.29 13.53
N CYS A 37 -26.19 -6.76 13.09
CA CYS A 37 -26.07 -7.59 11.89
C CYS A 37 -25.19 -8.84 12.07
N GLY A 38 -24.59 -9.06 13.24
CA GLY A 38 -23.69 -10.19 13.45
C GLY A 38 -22.47 -10.19 12.54
N ASP A 39 -22.01 -9.01 12.11
CA ASP A 39 -20.93 -8.79 11.14
C ASP A 39 -21.23 -9.20 9.69
N SER A 40 -22.49 -9.47 9.34
CA SER A 40 -22.91 -9.61 7.94
C SER A 40 -22.75 -8.30 7.14
N GLY A 41 -22.75 -7.15 7.84
CA GLY A 41 -22.74 -5.82 7.25
C GLY A 41 -24.11 -5.35 6.71
N TYR A 42 -25.14 -6.20 6.77
CA TYR A 42 -26.49 -5.90 6.29
C TYR A 42 -27.55 -6.35 7.28
N THR A 43 -28.61 -5.55 7.41
CA THR A 43 -29.84 -5.93 8.13
C THR A 43 -30.94 -6.20 7.13
N PHE A 44 -31.77 -7.20 7.39
CA PHE A 44 -32.86 -7.57 6.51
C PHE A 44 -34.20 -7.13 7.10
N THR A 45 -35.02 -6.47 6.28
CA THR A 45 -36.38 -6.06 6.65
C THR A 45 -37.34 -6.56 5.59
N VAL A 46 -38.53 -7.03 5.99
CA VAL A 46 -39.57 -7.46 5.05
C VAL A 46 -40.43 -6.26 4.67
N ASP A 47 -40.72 -6.07 3.38
CA ASP A 47 -41.62 -5.02 2.89
C ASP A 47 -43.10 -5.43 2.96
N GLU A 48 -43.98 -4.51 2.57
CA GLU A 48 -45.44 -4.73 2.57
C GLU A 48 -45.89 -5.85 1.62
N ASN A 49 -45.05 -6.22 0.64
CA ASN A 49 -45.30 -7.28 -0.34
C ASN A 49 -44.65 -8.62 0.04
N GLY A 50 -43.96 -8.70 1.19
CA GLY A 50 -43.30 -9.92 1.67
C GLY A 50 -41.87 -10.15 1.16
N TYR A 51 -41.27 -9.19 0.45
CA TYR A 51 -39.87 -9.30 -0.02
C TYR A 51 -38.88 -8.92 1.08
N SER A 52 -37.78 -9.68 1.17
CA SER A 52 -36.66 -9.37 2.07
C SER A 52 -35.73 -8.33 1.44
N LEU A 53 -35.70 -7.14 2.03
CA LEU A 53 -34.85 -6.02 1.63
C LEU A 53 -33.58 -5.97 2.49
N ALA A 54 -32.41 -6.04 1.85
CA ALA A 54 -31.13 -5.85 2.52
C ALA A 54 -30.80 -4.36 2.63
N ARG A 55 -30.55 -3.88 3.86
CA ARG A 55 -30.12 -2.50 4.14
C ARG A 55 -28.71 -2.51 4.74
N PRO A 56 -27.79 -1.63 4.30
CA PRO A 56 -26.46 -1.53 4.90
C PRO A 56 -26.54 -1.23 6.39
N CYS A 57 -25.85 -2.04 7.20
CA CYS A 57 -25.73 -1.79 8.63
C CYS A 57 -24.82 -0.57 8.87
N THR A 58 -25.00 0.12 9.99
CA THR A 58 -24.11 1.22 10.43
C THR A 58 -22.64 0.80 10.56
N CYS A 59 -22.38 -0.50 10.75
CA CYS A 59 -21.04 -1.03 10.84
C CYS A 59 -20.38 -1.37 9.49
N LYS A 60 -21.13 -1.29 8.38
CA LYS A 60 -20.67 -1.67 7.04
C LYS A 60 -19.40 -0.93 6.64
N THR A 61 -19.33 0.37 6.91
CA THR A 61 -18.14 1.19 6.64
C THR A 61 -16.89 0.67 7.37
N LEU A 62 -17.03 0.23 8.63
CA LEU A 62 -15.90 -0.33 9.39
C LEU A 62 -15.46 -1.68 8.81
N LEU A 63 -16.43 -2.54 8.48
CA LEU A 63 -16.16 -3.84 7.86
C LEU A 63 -15.50 -3.69 6.49
N ASP A 64 -15.94 -2.73 5.68
CA ASP A 64 -15.33 -2.43 4.38
C ASP A 64 -13.89 -1.96 4.54
N ARG A 65 -13.60 -1.10 5.52
CA ARG A 65 -12.22 -0.68 5.82
C ARG A 65 -11.34 -1.84 6.26
N ILE A 66 -11.87 -2.74 7.10
CA ILE A 66 -11.16 -3.95 7.53
C ILE A 66 -10.87 -4.85 6.32
N GLU A 67 -11.86 -5.09 5.48
CA GLU A 67 -11.72 -5.91 4.28
C GLU A 67 -10.72 -5.29 3.28
N HIS A 68 -10.79 -3.97 3.07
CA HIS A 68 -9.84 -3.25 2.24
C HIS A 68 -8.40 -3.36 2.78
N PHE A 69 -8.21 -3.32 4.10
CA PHE A 69 -6.89 -3.52 4.70
C PHE A 69 -6.39 -4.95 4.49
N ASN A 70 -7.24 -5.95 4.71
CA ASN A 70 -6.88 -7.37 4.55
C ASN A 70 -6.54 -7.70 3.10
N ARG A 71 -7.26 -7.13 2.13
CA ARG A 71 -6.97 -7.27 0.70
C ARG A 71 -5.77 -6.45 0.22
N ALA A 72 -5.31 -5.47 1.00
CA ALA A 72 -4.13 -4.69 0.63
C ALA A 72 -2.88 -5.58 0.56
N GLY A 73 -2.81 -6.66 1.34
CA GLY A 73 -1.68 -7.59 1.42
C GLY A 73 -0.39 -6.91 1.85
N ILE A 74 -0.50 -6.10 2.91
CA ILE A 74 0.66 -5.51 3.58
C ILE A 74 1.42 -6.64 4.28
N PRO A 75 2.74 -6.80 4.08
CA PRO A 75 3.53 -7.81 4.78
C PRO A 75 3.46 -7.65 6.30
N ALA A 76 3.45 -8.75 7.06
CA ALA A 76 3.31 -8.74 8.52
C ALA A 76 4.38 -7.87 9.22
N ARG A 77 5.61 -7.81 8.67
CA ARG A 77 6.71 -6.95 9.14
C ARG A 77 6.37 -5.45 9.13
N HIS A 78 5.37 -5.04 8.35
CA HIS A 78 4.90 -3.65 8.22
C HIS A 78 3.55 -3.39 8.87
N ALA A 79 3.01 -4.32 9.68
CA ALA A 79 1.72 -4.15 10.37
C ALA A 79 1.64 -2.85 11.21
N ASP A 80 2.78 -2.46 11.78
CA ASP A 80 2.91 -1.28 12.64
C ASP A 80 3.27 0.00 11.86
N ALA A 81 3.38 -0.06 10.54
CA ALA A 81 3.71 1.09 9.73
C ALA A 81 2.52 2.07 9.69
N ALA A 82 2.70 3.20 10.37
CA ALA A 82 1.78 4.32 10.42
C ALA A 82 2.56 5.63 10.52
N PHE A 83 1.93 6.75 10.14
CA PHE A 83 2.57 8.07 10.21
C PHE A 83 3.00 8.44 11.63
N ALA A 84 2.20 8.07 12.64
CA ALA A 84 2.51 8.30 14.05
C ALA A 84 3.74 7.52 14.54
N ARG A 85 4.04 6.36 13.92
CA ARG A 85 5.16 5.50 14.28
C ARG A 85 6.41 5.73 13.42
N TYR A 86 6.33 6.61 12.42
CA TYR A 86 7.48 7.01 11.63
C TYR A 86 8.20 8.18 12.31
N HIS A 87 9.44 7.93 12.74
CA HIS A 87 10.28 8.90 13.44
C HIS A 87 11.40 9.37 12.50
N PRO A 88 11.23 10.51 11.82
CA PRO A 88 12.22 11.01 10.86
C PRO A 88 13.51 11.45 11.56
N ARG A 89 14.66 11.05 11.04
CA ARG A 89 15.98 11.33 11.62
C ARG A 89 16.71 12.53 11.00
N ASN A 90 16.26 12.99 9.84
CA ASN A 90 16.83 14.16 9.16
C ASN A 90 15.74 15.01 8.50
N ALA A 91 16.14 16.19 8.00
CA ALA A 91 15.21 17.14 7.38
C ALA A 91 14.51 16.56 6.13
N ALA A 92 15.22 15.77 5.32
CA ALA A 92 14.66 15.13 4.14
C ALA A 92 13.58 14.10 4.51
N GLN A 93 13.81 13.26 5.52
CA GLN A 93 12.80 12.32 6.04
C GLN A 93 11.60 13.03 6.67
N ARG A 94 11.80 14.18 7.34
CA ARG A 94 10.69 15.03 7.83
C ARG A 94 9.86 15.56 6.66
N GLY A 95 10.52 16.08 5.63
CA GLY A 95 9.87 16.55 4.40
C GLY A 95 9.08 15.43 3.70
N ALA A 96 9.70 14.25 3.55
CA ALA A 96 9.06 13.07 2.96
C ALA A 96 7.83 12.62 3.76
N ARG A 97 7.91 12.56 5.09
CA ARG A 97 6.75 12.25 5.96
C ARG A 97 5.64 13.28 5.81
N SER A 98 5.98 14.57 5.78
CA SER A 98 5.00 15.66 5.64
C SER A 98 4.30 15.60 4.29
N ALA A 99 5.06 15.40 3.21
CA ALA A 99 4.52 15.25 1.86
C ALA A 99 3.63 14.00 1.74
N ALA A 100 4.07 12.88 2.32
CA ALA A 100 3.30 11.64 2.36
C ALA A 100 1.98 11.79 3.12
N PHE A 101 2.01 12.47 4.27
CA PHE A 101 0.81 12.75 5.05
C PHE A 101 -0.15 13.66 4.29
N LYS A 102 0.35 14.75 3.70
CA LYS A 102 -0.44 15.66 2.87
C LYS A 102 -1.06 14.92 1.67
N PHE A 103 -0.27 14.12 0.98
CA PHE A 103 -0.73 13.28 -0.13
C PHE A 103 -1.91 12.39 0.27
N ALA A 104 -1.83 11.73 1.43
CA ALA A 104 -2.86 10.81 1.90
C ALA A 104 -4.11 11.57 2.38
N ASN A 105 -3.93 12.69 3.07
CA ASN A 105 -5.01 13.53 3.61
C ASN A 105 -5.78 14.25 2.48
N ASP A 106 -5.07 14.72 1.46
CA ASP A 106 -5.66 15.50 0.36
C ASP A 106 -5.87 14.63 -0.88
N PHE A 107 -5.89 13.30 -0.72
CA PHE A 107 -5.89 12.38 -1.86
C PHE A 107 -7.08 12.59 -2.80
N VAL A 108 -6.75 12.87 -4.06
CA VAL A 108 -7.68 12.88 -5.20
C VAL A 108 -7.37 11.71 -6.12
N GLN A 109 -8.41 10.98 -6.55
CA GLN A 109 -8.24 9.85 -7.44
C GLN A 109 -7.63 10.29 -8.78
N GLY A 110 -6.57 9.60 -9.20
CA GLY A 110 -5.86 9.90 -10.45
C GLY A 110 -4.76 10.94 -10.34
N GLN A 111 -4.51 11.49 -9.14
CA GLN A 111 -3.33 12.32 -8.92
C GLN A 111 -2.03 11.51 -9.10
N PRO A 112 -0.92 12.16 -9.50
CA PRO A 112 0.40 11.53 -9.53
C PRO A 112 0.77 10.98 -8.16
N GLY A 113 1.38 9.79 -8.13
CA GLY A 113 1.83 9.16 -6.90
C GLY A 113 3.14 9.72 -6.36
N LEU A 114 3.79 8.93 -5.50
CA LEU A 114 5.07 9.28 -4.88
C LEU A 114 6.08 8.17 -5.13
N LEU A 115 7.30 8.53 -5.49
CA LEU A 115 8.45 7.64 -5.58
C LEU A 115 9.42 7.97 -4.45
N PHE A 116 9.48 7.11 -3.43
CA PHE A 116 10.49 7.25 -2.38
C PHE A 116 11.77 6.53 -2.80
N TYR A 117 12.90 7.24 -2.82
CA TYR A 117 14.19 6.64 -3.18
C TYR A 117 15.30 7.00 -2.19
N GLY A 118 16.34 6.18 -2.14
CA GLY A 118 17.49 6.36 -1.25
C GLY A 118 17.98 5.04 -0.67
N PRO A 119 18.97 5.06 0.23
CA PRO A 119 19.59 3.84 0.76
C PRO A 119 18.63 2.95 1.56
N CYS A 120 19.03 1.70 1.76
CA CYS A 120 18.30 0.73 2.58
C CYS A 120 18.09 1.24 4.01
N GLY A 121 16.92 0.94 4.58
CA GLY A 121 16.65 1.24 5.98
C GLY A 121 16.24 2.69 6.31
N THR A 122 16.04 3.56 5.32
CA THR A 122 15.56 4.94 5.55
C THR A 122 14.03 5.04 5.74
N GLY A 123 13.32 3.92 5.57
CA GLY A 123 11.88 3.81 5.85
C GLY A 123 10.95 4.18 4.69
N LYS A 124 11.42 4.04 3.45
CA LYS A 124 10.61 4.20 2.22
C LYS A 124 9.33 3.37 2.24
N THR A 125 9.45 2.05 2.44
CA THR A 125 8.31 1.12 2.53
C THR A 125 7.40 1.46 3.70
N HIS A 126 7.95 1.96 4.82
CA HIS A 126 7.12 2.39 5.96
C HIS A 126 6.22 3.57 5.58
N LEU A 127 6.75 4.58 4.89
CA LEU A 127 5.93 5.73 4.45
C LEU A 127 4.86 5.30 3.44
N VAL A 128 5.20 4.42 2.50
CA VAL A 128 4.21 3.87 1.55
C VAL A 128 3.09 3.14 2.27
N VAL A 129 3.41 2.24 3.20
CA VAL A 129 2.39 1.52 3.98
C VAL A 129 1.61 2.47 4.88
N ALA A 130 2.23 3.51 5.44
CA ALA A 130 1.53 4.54 6.21
C ALA A 130 0.52 5.32 5.37
N ILE A 131 0.86 5.68 4.13
CA ILE A 131 -0.07 6.28 3.16
C ILE A 131 -1.24 5.33 2.92
N MET A 132 -0.95 4.08 2.54
CA MET A 132 -1.98 3.08 2.25
C MET A 132 -2.94 2.88 3.42
N ARG A 133 -2.38 2.72 4.63
CA ARG A 133 -3.15 2.57 5.86
C ARG A 133 -4.08 3.76 6.07
N HIS A 134 -3.57 4.98 5.94
CA HIS A 134 -4.39 6.19 6.09
C HIS A 134 -5.51 6.28 5.04
N LEU A 135 -5.21 5.97 3.78
CA LEU A 135 -6.20 5.92 2.70
C LEU A 135 -7.31 4.90 2.99
N ILE A 136 -6.96 3.74 3.56
CA ILE A 136 -7.94 2.72 3.94
C ILE A 136 -8.74 3.18 5.16
N THR A 137 -8.07 3.52 6.26
CA THR A 137 -8.74 3.70 7.56
C THR A 137 -9.51 5.01 7.65
N GLU A 138 -9.00 6.08 7.05
CA GLU A 138 -9.64 7.40 7.12
C GLU A 138 -10.53 7.66 5.90
N ARG A 139 -10.11 7.23 4.72
CA ARG A 139 -10.77 7.57 3.45
C ARG A 139 -11.58 6.42 2.84
N GLY A 140 -11.44 5.19 3.34
CA GLY A 140 -12.12 4.01 2.80
C GLY A 140 -11.64 3.59 1.40
N ILE A 141 -10.49 4.09 0.95
CA ILE A 141 -9.97 3.87 -0.40
C ILE A 141 -9.24 2.53 -0.45
N ARG A 142 -9.57 1.73 -1.47
CA ARG A 142 -8.92 0.44 -1.73
C ARG A 142 -7.47 0.65 -2.18
N THR A 143 -6.56 -0.08 -1.57
CA THR A 143 -5.14 -0.06 -1.91
C THR A 143 -4.60 -1.48 -2.05
N ARG A 144 -3.47 -1.66 -2.74
CA ARG A 144 -2.78 -2.95 -2.88
C ARG A 144 -1.27 -2.75 -2.76
N PHE A 145 -0.61 -3.60 -1.98
CA PHE A 145 0.84 -3.64 -1.84
C PHE A 145 1.39 -4.85 -2.57
N VAL A 146 2.46 -4.65 -3.34
CA VAL A 146 3.16 -5.70 -4.05
C VAL A 146 4.67 -5.42 -4.03
N GLU A 147 5.45 -6.41 -3.62
CA GLU A 147 6.90 -6.43 -3.88
C GLU A 147 7.10 -6.87 -5.33
N PHE A 148 7.70 -6.02 -6.16
CA PHE A 148 7.74 -6.25 -7.61
C PHE A 148 8.44 -7.58 -7.97
N PHE A 149 9.51 -7.94 -7.26
CA PHE A 149 10.20 -9.22 -7.49
C PHE A 149 9.33 -10.44 -7.15
N HIS A 150 8.49 -10.36 -6.11
CA HIS A 150 7.56 -11.44 -5.77
C HIS A 150 6.46 -11.58 -6.84
N LEU A 151 5.94 -10.47 -7.37
CA LEU A 151 5.01 -10.50 -8.50
C LEU A 151 5.61 -11.20 -9.73
N LEU A 152 6.86 -10.90 -10.07
CA LEU A 152 7.54 -11.54 -11.19
C LEU A 152 7.70 -13.06 -10.97
N ALA A 153 8.00 -13.49 -9.74
CA ALA A 153 8.07 -14.91 -9.40
C ALA A 153 6.70 -15.59 -9.49
N GLU A 154 5.63 -14.95 -8.99
CA GLU A 154 4.25 -15.44 -9.09
C GLU A 154 3.78 -15.57 -10.54
N LEU A 155 4.09 -14.58 -11.39
CA LEU A 155 3.77 -14.62 -12.82
C LEU A 155 4.51 -15.77 -13.51
N LYS A 156 5.81 -15.95 -13.24
CA LYS A 156 6.60 -17.08 -13.78
C LYS A 156 6.03 -18.43 -13.38
N ALA A 157 5.59 -18.58 -12.13
CA ALA A 157 4.97 -19.82 -11.66
C ALA A 157 3.56 -20.02 -12.25
N GLY A 158 2.76 -18.97 -12.40
CA GLY A 158 1.42 -19.02 -12.97
C GLY A 158 1.38 -19.51 -14.42
N PHE A 159 2.44 -19.26 -15.21
CA PHE A 159 2.60 -19.84 -16.54
C PHE A 159 2.70 -21.37 -16.51
N SER A 160 3.20 -21.98 -15.44
CA SER A 160 3.26 -23.44 -15.27
C SER A 160 1.90 -24.03 -14.88
N ASP A 161 1.03 -23.25 -14.23
CA ASP A 161 -0.28 -23.68 -13.69
C ASP A 161 -1.46 -23.35 -14.61
N ASN A 162 -1.22 -22.98 -15.87
CA ASN A 162 -2.23 -22.64 -16.88
C ASN A 162 -3.16 -21.46 -16.49
N ARG A 163 -2.76 -20.61 -15.53
CA ARG A 163 -3.44 -19.34 -15.24
C ARG A 163 -2.97 -18.27 -16.20
N SER A 164 -3.90 -17.43 -16.66
CA SER A 164 -3.50 -16.33 -17.54
C SER A 164 -2.75 -15.25 -16.73
N PRO A 165 -1.63 -14.70 -17.22
CA PRO A 165 -0.96 -13.54 -16.60
C PRO A 165 -1.92 -12.36 -16.39
N ALA A 166 -2.94 -12.24 -17.24
CA ALA A 166 -3.98 -11.24 -17.13
C ALA A 166 -4.78 -11.35 -15.81
N GLU A 167 -5.07 -12.56 -15.33
CA GLU A 167 -5.77 -12.78 -14.05
C GLU A 167 -4.98 -12.27 -12.84
N LEU A 168 -3.65 -12.33 -12.91
CA LEU A 168 -2.76 -11.86 -11.84
C LEU A 168 -2.53 -10.33 -11.91
N ILE A 169 -2.52 -9.77 -13.12
CA ILE A 169 -2.28 -8.33 -13.35
C ILE A 169 -3.57 -7.50 -13.17
N GLU A 170 -4.74 -8.01 -13.55
CA GLU A 170 -6.00 -7.25 -13.52
C GLU A 170 -6.34 -6.66 -12.13
N PRO A 171 -6.20 -7.40 -11.02
CA PRO A 171 -6.41 -6.83 -9.68
C PRO A 171 -5.44 -5.68 -9.37
N LEU A 172 -4.22 -5.72 -9.91
CA LEU A 172 -3.20 -4.69 -9.73
C LEU A 172 -3.45 -3.47 -10.61
N VAL A 173 -4.09 -3.64 -11.77
CA VAL A 173 -4.48 -2.53 -12.65
C VAL A 173 -5.73 -1.82 -12.11
N SER A 174 -6.73 -2.56 -11.63
CA SER A 174 -8.04 -2.03 -11.26
C SER A 174 -8.07 -1.30 -9.91
N VAL A 175 -7.13 -1.59 -9.00
CA VAL A 175 -7.09 -0.96 -7.68
C VAL A 175 -6.82 0.56 -7.78
N PRO A 176 -7.55 1.41 -7.03
CA PRO A 176 -7.35 2.87 -7.06
C PRO A 176 -5.91 3.29 -6.76
N VAL A 177 -5.28 2.66 -5.76
CA VAL A 177 -3.89 2.93 -5.37
C VAL A 177 -3.11 1.63 -5.28
N LEU A 178 -2.03 1.53 -6.06
CA LEU A 178 -1.08 0.41 -6.01
C LEU A 178 0.24 0.91 -5.41
N ALA A 179 0.82 0.14 -4.51
CA ALA A 179 2.18 0.32 -4.03
C ALA A 179 3.08 -0.76 -4.62
N LEU A 180 4.06 -0.35 -5.43
CA LEU A 180 5.11 -1.19 -5.97
C LEU A 180 6.40 -0.95 -5.18
N ASP A 181 6.75 -1.93 -4.35
CA ASP A 181 7.94 -1.88 -3.49
C ASP A 181 9.17 -2.46 -4.21
N GLU A 182 10.33 -1.87 -3.93
CA GLU A 182 11.66 -2.28 -4.39
C GLU A 182 11.85 -2.29 -5.92
N LEU A 183 11.41 -1.22 -6.60
CA LEU A 183 11.71 -1.02 -8.03
C LEU A 183 13.22 -1.00 -8.29
N GLY A 184 13.63 -1.67 -9.37
CA GLY A 184 15.03 -1.84 -9.77
C GLY A 184 15.74 -3.01 -9.07
N LYS A 185 15.09 -3.69 -8.11
CA LYS A 185 15.60 -4.92 -7.51
C LYS A 185 15.29 -6.11 -8.45
N GLY A 186 16.25 -6.46 -9.29
CA GLY A 186 16.12 -7.52 -10.30
C GLY A 186 17.29 -7.52 -11.27
N ARG A 187 17.26 -8.44 -12.24
CA ARG A 187 18.24 -8.48 -13.34
C ARG A 187 17.85 -7.54 -14.48
N GLY A 188 16.64 -6.98 -14.45
CA GLY A 188 16.16 -6.07 -15.49
C GLY A 188 16.02 -6.78 -16.83
N THR A 189 15.64 -8.06 -16.82
CA THR A 189 15.48 -8.81 -18.07
C THR A 189 14.37 -8.20 -18.93
N GLU A 190 14.42 -8.40 -20.24
CA GLU A 190 13.42 -7.86 -21.17
C GLU A 190 11.99 -8.24 -20.76
N TRP A 191 11.79 -9.48 -20.31
CA TRP A 191 10.49 -9.94 -19.79
C TRP A 191 10.05 -9.15 -18.54
N GLU A 192 10.95 -8.89 -17.60
CA GLU A 192 10.63 -8.10 -16.38
C GLU A 192 10.25 -6.66 -16.74
N GLN A 193 10.95 -6.06 -17.69
CA GLN A 193 10.66 -4.72 -18.19
C GLN A 193 9.31 -4.68 -18.93
N ASN A 194 8.99 -5.68 -19.75
CA ASN A 194 7.72 -5.76 -20.47
C ASN A 194 6.53 -5.86 -19.50
N VAL A 195 6.62 -6.70 -18.47
CA VAL A 195 5.58 -6.82 -17.43
C VAL A 195 5.38 -5.49 -16.70
N LEU A 196 6.48 -4.80 -16.36
CA LEU A 196 6.41 -3.51 -15.69
C LEU A 196 5.82 -2.42 -16.60
N ASP A 197 6.26 -2.32 -17.86
CA ASP A 197 5.73 -1.33 -18.81
C ASP A 197 4.24 -1.56 -19.08
N GLU A 198 3.79 -2.82 -19.21
CA GLU A 198 2.37 -3.15 -19.37
C GLU A 198 1.56 -2.69 -18.15
N LEU A 199 1.96 -3.09 -16.94
CA LEU A 199 1.27 -2.73 -15.70
C LEU A 199 1.18 -1.21 -15.54
N LEU A 200 2.29 -0.50 -15.75
CA LEU A 200 2.34 0.96 -15.60
C LEU A 200 1.51 1.67 -16.66
N THR A 201 1.60 1.24 -17.92
CA THR A 201 0.83 1.83 -19.02
C THR A 201 -0.66 1.68 -18.79
N ARG A 202 -1.12 0.49 -18.40
CA ARG A 202 -2.55 0.24 -18.13
C ARG A 202 -3.05 1.10 -16.96
N ARG A 203 -2.24 1.26 -15.91
CA ARG A 203 -2.60 2.12 -14.76
C ARG A 203 -2.60 3.60 -15.10
N TYR A 204 -1.61 4.06 -15.86
CA TYR A 204 -1.53 5.44 -16.34
C TYR A 204 -2.76 5.81 -17.16
N ASN A 205 -3.10 4.99 -18.17
CA ASN A 205 -4.25 5.21 -19.04
C ASN A 205 -5.59 5.17 -18.28
N ALA A 206 -5.67 4.37 -17.22
CA ALA A 206 -6.85 4.28 -16.36
C ALA A 206 -6.92 5.35 -15.25
N GLY A 207 -5.97 6.29 -15.21
CA GLY A 207 -5.91 7.33 -14.16
C GLY A 207 -5.78 6.73 -12.76
N ARG A 208 -4.96 5.69 -12.59
CA ARG A 208 -4.75 4.99 -11.32
C ARG A 208 -3.43 5.39 -10.68
N THR A 209 -3.50 5.83 -9.43
CA THR A 209 -2.33 6.33 -8.70
C THR A 209 -1.40 5.19 -8.28
N THR A 210 -0.09 5.35 -8.47
CA THR A 210 0.89 4.31 -8.10
C THR A 210 1.97 4.90 -7.21
N LEU A 211 2.19 4.27 -6.05
CA LEU A 211 3.25 4.58 -5.11
C LEU A 211 4.44 3.66 -5.38
N PHE A 212 5.64 4.18 -5.25
CA PHE A 212 6.85 3.46 -5.58
C PHE A 212 7.89 3.59 -4.48
N THR A 213 8.70 2.54 -4.30
CA THR A 213 9.97 2.66 -3.59
C THR A 213 11.11 2.15 -4.47
N SER A 214 12.28 2.75 -4.34
CA SER A 214 13.51 2.24 -4.96
C SER A 214 14.72 2.49 -4.06
N ASN A 215 15.74 1.65 -4.21
CA ASN A 215 17.06 1.91 -3.62
C ASN A 215 17.97 2.70 -4.57
N TYR A 216 17.56 2.89 -5.83
CA TYR A 216 18.35 3.55 -6.87
C TYR A 216 17.88 4.99 -7.06
N ALA A 217 18.82 5.89 -7.29
CA ALA A 217 18.52 7.30 -7.52
C ALA A 217 17.92 7.52 -8.92
N PRO A 218 17.05 8.54 -9.12
CA PRO A 218 16.50 8.88 -10.43
C PRO A 218 17.57 9.39 -11.43
N ARG A 219 18.78 9.70 -10.96
CA ARG A 219 19.93 10.00 -11.81
C ARG A 219 21.07 9.07 -11.39
N ALA A 220 21.82 8.56 -12.35
CA ALA A 220 23.09 7.94 -12.08
C ALA A 220 24.06 9.03 -11.59
N ASP A 221 24.75 8.76 -10.49
CA ASP A 221 25.93 9.50 -10.09
C ASP A 221 27.16 8.68 -10.50
N ASP A 222 28.35 9.29 -10.61
CA ASP A 222 29.58 8.69 -11.18
C ASP A 222 30.02 7.34 -10.55
N ALA A 223 29.42 6.90 -9.45
CA ALA A 223 29.75 5.69 -8.72
C ALA A 223 28.64 4.61 -8.66
N GLN A 224 27.40 4.89 -9.09
CA GLN A 224 26.29 3.93 -8.97
C GLN A 224 25.31 4.00 -10.14
N GLU A 225 24.88 2.83 -10.61
CA GLU A 225 23.76 2.71 -11.55
C GLU A 225 22.52 3.41 -10.99
N GLY A 226 21.89 4.24 -11.81
CA GLY A 226 20.62 4.86 -11.49
C GLY A 226 19.44 3.93 -11.73
N LEU A 227 18.26 4.42 -11.37
CA LEU A 227 17.00 3.77 -11.71
C LEU A 227 16.80 3.62 -13.23
N PRO A 228 17.14 4.60 -14.10
CA PRO A 228 16.95 4.48 -15.55
C PRO A 228 17.66 3.27 -16.17
N GLU A 229 18.85 2.94 -15.69
CA GLU A 229 19.65 1.80 -16.17
C GLU A 229 19.01 0.46 -15.75
N ARG A 230 18.33 0.45 -14.61
CA ARG A 230 17.69 -0.75 -14.05
C ARG A 230 16.32 -1.07 -14.65
N VAL A 231 15.51 -0.04 -14.90
CA VAL A 231 14.14 -0.21 -15.41
C VAL A 231 14.02 0.07 -16.92
N GLY A 232 15.05 0.67 -17.52
CA GLY A 232 15.02 1.13 -18.91
C GLY A 232 14.44 2.54 -19.05
N ALA A 233 14.96 3.28 -20.04
CA ALA A 233 14.64 4.70 -20.26
C ALA A 233 13.14 4.96 -20.45
N ARG A 234 12.43 4.07 -21.16
CA ARG A 234 10.99 4.19 -21.42
C ARG A 234 10.17 4.12 -20.13
N ILE A 235 10.45 3.12 -19.28
CA ILE A 235 9.76 2.95 -18.01
C ILE A 235 10.06 4.12 -17.09
N TYR A 236 11.33 4.54 -17.05
CA TYR A 236 11.75 5.68 -16.23
C TYR A 236 11.04 6.98 -16.64
N SER A 237 10.92 7.27 -17.95
CA SER A 237 10.16 8.42 -18.45
C SER A 237 8.72 8.41 -17.93
N ARG A 238 8.04 7.25 -17.96
CA ARG A 238 6.68 7.12 -17.42
C ARG A 238 6.64 7.33 -15.91
N LEU A 239 7.62 6.80 -15.17
CA LEU A 239 7.69 6.99 -13.72
C LEU A 239 7.77 8.47 -13.34
N GLN A 240 8.48 9.29 -14.12
CA GLN A 240 8.59 10.74 -13.90
C GLN A 240 7.26 11.48 -14.07
N GLU A 241 6.40 11.02 -14.99
CA GLU A 241 5.05 11.56 -15.15
C GLU A 241 4.08 11.03 -14.08
N MET A 242 4.23 9.77 -13.70
CA MET A 242 3.31 9.08 -12.79
C MET A 242 3.52 9.41 -11.32
N ALA A 243 4.72 9.88 -10.93
CA ALA A 243 5.04 10.08 -9.53
C ALA A 243 6.06 11.20 -9.27
N VAL A 244 5.86 11.89 -8.14
CA VAL A 244 6.83 12.87 -7.63
C VAL A 244 7.91 12.13 -6.84
N ALA A 245 9.17 12.33 -7.24
CA ALA A 245 10.32 11.69 -6.61
C ALA A 245 10.71 12.38 -5.29
N MET A 246 10.84 11.60 -4.22
CA MET A 246 11.16 12.04 -2.87
C MET A 246 12.43 11.34 -2.38
N HIS A 247 13.50 12.11 -2.22
CA HIS A 247 14.77 11.60 -1.71
C HIS A 247 14.70 11.36 -0.20
N MET A 248 15.09 10.16 0.24
CA MET A 248 15.18 9.75 1.63
C MET A 248 16.60 9.28 1.96
N PRO A 249 17.54 10.20 2.22
CA PRO A 249 18.89 9.88 2.66
C PRO A 249 18.90 9.43 4.13
N GLY A 250 20.02 8.84 4.54
CA GLY A 250 20.33 8.51 5.93
C GLY A 250 20.76 7.06 6.13
N ASP A 251 21.14 6.76 7.37
CA ASP A 251 21.64 5.44 7.75
C ASP A 251 20.51 4.41 7.88
N ASP A 252 20.91 3.14 7.81
CA ASP A 252 20.00 2.01 7.95
C ASP A 252 19.44 1.93 9.39
N TYR A 253 18.17 2.29 9.54
CA TYR A 253 17.43 2.22 10.81
C TYR A 253 17.45 0.80 11.42
N ARG A 254 17.49 -0.25 10.58
CA ARG A 254 17.45 -1.65 11.04
C ARG A 254 18.73 -2.03 11.79
N LYS A 255 19.88 -1.48 11.40
CA LYS A 255 21.16 -1.71 12.08
C LYS A 255 21.16 -1.14 13.49
N HIS A 256 20.56 0.04 13.68
CA HIS A 256 20.43 0.64 15.00
C HIS A 256 19.50 -0.15 15.94
N LEU A 257 18.40 -0.70 15.43
CA LEU A 257 17.51 -1.57 16.23
C LEU A 257 18.20 -2.87 16.65
N ALA A 258 19.09 -3.41 15.82
CA ALA A 258 19.85 -4.62 16.13
C ALA A 258 20.94 -4.37 17.19
N GLN A 259 21.50 -3.15 17.25
CA GLN A 259 22.52 -2.77 18.24
C GLN A 259 21.94 -2.40 19.63
N GLN A 260 20.62 -2.28 19.75
CA GLN A 260 19.91 -1.95 20.99
C GLN A 260 19.20 -3.17 21.62
N ARG A 261 19.42 -4.37 21.07
CA ARG A 261 18.97 -5.66 21.62
C ARG A 261 20.17 -6.37 22.24
#